data_AF-A0A0Z8KTM1-F1
#
_entry.id   AF-A0A0Z8KTM1-F1
#
_cell.length_a   1.000
_cell.length_b   1.000
_cell.length_c   1.000
_cell.angle_alpha   90.00
_cell.angle_beta   90.00
_cell.angle_gamma   90.00
#
_symmetry.space_group_name_H-M   'P 1'
#
loop_
_entity.id
_entity.type
_entity.pdbx_description
1 polymer ?
#
loop_
_entity_poly.entity_id
_entity_poly.type
_entity_poly.pdbx_seq_one_letter_code
_entity_poly.pdbx_strand_id
1 'polypeptide(L)' 'MKKQAYLFPHPTIEELCESLNELLADNPEWILTNVDIMKHEDGTYTGILDYLEPLER' A
#
# COMPACT_ATOMS: atom_id res chain seq x y z
N MET A 1 17.39 -1.50 -0.27
CA MET A 1 16.87 -1.29 -1.65
C MET A 1 15.39 -0.94 -1.50
N LYS A 2 14.88 0.01 -2.30
CA LYS A 2 13.45 0.39 -2.25
C LYS A 2 12.60 -0.76 -2.81
N LYS A 3 11.60 -1.20 -2.05
CA LYS A 3 10.63 -2.23 -2.43
C LYS A 3 9.27 -1.60 -2.65
N GLN A 4 8.40 -2.32 -3.35
CA GLN A 4 7.08 -1.85 -3.71
C GLN A 4 6.02 -2.93 -3.46
N ALA A 5 4.91 -2.53 -2.87
CA ALA A 5 3.72 -3.36 -2.67
C ALA A 5 2.55 -2.78 -3.48
N TYR A 6 1.75 -3.68 -4.05
CA TYR A 6 0.56 -3.34 -4.84
C TYR A 6 -0.67 -3.88 -4.11
N LEU A 7 -1.63 -3.01 -3.84
CA LEU A 7 -2.94 -3.39 -3.34
C LEU A 7 -3.89 -3.57 -4.53
N PHE A 8 -4.62 -4.69 -4.56
CA PHE A 8 -5.56 -5.01 -5.63
C PHE A 8 -6.63 -3.92 -5.79
N PRO A 9 -7.31 -3.82 -6.95
CA PRO A 9 -8.34 -2.81 -7.15
C PRO A 9 -9.51 -3.01 -6.17
N HIS A 10 -9.78 -2.01 -5.33
CA HIS A 10 -10.92 -1.99 -4.43
C HIS A 10 -12.07 -1.16 -5.02
N PRO A 11 -13.33 -1.56 -4.80
CA PRO A 11 -14.50 -0.83 -5.29
C PRO A 11 -14.67 0.56 -4.64
N THR A 12 -14.15 0.76 -3.43
CA THR A 12 -14.18 2.04 -2.73
C THR A 12 -12.80 2.42 -2.18
N ILE A 13 -12.61 3.72 -1.93
CA ILE A 13 -11.39 4.22 -1.28
C ILE A 13 -11.30 3.75 0.18
N GLU A 14 -12.44 3.55 0.85
CA GLU A 14 -12.50 3.09 2.24
C GLU A 14 -11.97 1.66 2.37
N GLU A 15 -12.40 0.76 1.48
CA GLU A 15 -11.90 -0.62 1.45
C GLU A 15 -10.40 -0.68 1.14
N LEU A 16 -9.91 0.16 0.21
CA LEU A 16 -8.47 0.27 -0.07
C LEU A 16 -7.70 0.71 1.19
N CYS A 17 -8.23 1.68 1.94
CA CYS A 17 -7.61 2.17 3.17
C CYS A 17 -7.62 1.11 4.28
N GLU A 18 -8.66 0.28 4.38
CA GLU A 18 -8.69 -0.84 5.33
C GLU A 18 -7.61 -1.87 5.01
N SER A 19 -7.52 -2.32 3.75
CA SER A 19 -6.46 -3.27 3.34
C SER A 19 -5.06 -2.68 3.45
N LEU A 20 -4.90 -1.38 3.23
CA LEU A 20 -3.66 -0.66 3.50
C LEU A 20 -3.30 -0.75 4.99
N ASN A 21 -4.26 -0.49 5.87
CA ASN A 21 -4.03 -0.53 7.32
C ASN A 21 -3.67 -1.94 7.81
N GLU A 22 -4.34 -2.98 7.30
CA GLU A 22 -4.02 -4.38 7.59
C GLU A 22 -2.60 -4.73 7.15
N LEU A 23 -2.20 -4.35 5.93
CA LEU A 23 -0.85 -4.59 5.41
C LEU A 23 0.23 -3.94 6.30
N LEU A 24 -0.01 -2.73 6.78
CA LEU A 24 0.95 -2.02 7.65
C LEU A 24 0.97 -2.60 9.07
N ALA A 25 -0.16 -3.08 9.57
CA ALA A 25 -0.23 -3.76 10.86
C ALA A 25 0.54 -5.08 10.85
N ASP A 26 0.51 -5.82 9.73
CA ASP A 26 1.28 -7.05 9.54
C ASP A 26 2.78 -6.79 9.32
N ASN A 27 3.15 -5.59 8.87
CA ASN A 27 4.53 -5.21 8.54
C ASN A 27 4.97 -3.93 9.27
N PRO A 28 4.99 -3.92 10.62
CA PRO A 28 5.26 -2.72 11.42
C PRO A 28 6.69 -2.18 11.25
N GLU A 29 7.60 -2.99 10.71
CA GLU A 29 8.99 -2.62 10.47
C GLU A 29 9.22 -1.89 9.13
N TRP A 30 8.22 -1.86 8.25
CA TRP A 30 8.33 -1.17 6.97
C TRP A 30 8.36 0.34 7.16
N ILE A 31 9.37 0.97 6.58
CA ILE A 31 9.46 2.43 6.51
C ILE A 31 8.83 2.85 5.20
N LEU A 32 7.60 3.35 5.26
CA LEU A 32 6.91 3.91 4.10
C LEU A 32 7.62 5.16 3.60
N THR A 33 7.88 5.20 2.30
CA THR A 33 8.55 6.31 1.62
C THR A 33 7.63 7.05 0.67
N ASN A 34 6.65 6.37 0.08
CA ASN A 34 5.65 6.95 -0.79
C ASN A 34 4.39 6.08 -0.80
N VAL A 35 3.23 6.71 -0.98
CA VAL A 35 1.95 6.04 -1.16
C VAL A 35 1.20 6.76 -2.28
N ASP A 36 0.99 6.06 -3.38
CA ASP A 36 0.20 6.54 -4.51
C ASP A 36 -1.14 5.81 -4.57
N ILE A 37 -2.21 6.55 -4.83
CA ILE A 37 -3.55 5.99 -5.03
C ILE A 37 -4.04 6.39 -6.40
N MET A 38 -4.39 5.39 -7.21
CA MET A 38 -4.94 5.57 -8.55
C MET A 38 -6.41 5.18 -8.56
N LYS A 39 -7.25 6.07 -9.09
CA LYS A 39 -8.64 5.77 -9.42
C LYS A 39 -8.74 5.36 -10.88
N HIS A 40 -9.37 4.22 -11.14
CA HIS A 40 -9.58 3.67 -12.47
C HIS A 40 -10.89 4.20 -13.10
N GLU A 41 -11.00 4.08 -14.42
CA GLU A 41 -12.20 4.51 -15.17
C GLU A 41 -13.46 3.73 -14.78
N ASP A 42 -13.30 2.49 -14.31
CA ASP A 42 -14.37 1.63 -13.81
C ASP A 42 -14.83 1.99 -12.38
N GLY A 43 -14.20 2.99 -11.75
CA GLY A 43 -14.53 3.46 -10.41
C GLY A 43 -13.77 2.78 -9.28
N THR A 44 -12.92 1.79 -9.57
CA THR A 44 -12.09 1.11 -8.57
C THR A 44 -10.83 1.92 -8.20
N TYR A 45 -10.18 1.54 -7.10
CA TYR A 45 -9.00 2.21 -6.56
C TYR A 45 -7.85 1.22 -6.32
N THR A 46 -6.65 1.56 -6.78
CA THR A 46 -5.42 0.79 -6.52
C THR A 46 -4.45 1.62 -5.70
N GLY A 47 -3.87 1.01 -4.66
CA GLY A 47 -2.80 1.59 -3.87
C GLY A 47 -1.44 1.01 -4.27
N ILE A 48 -0.45 1.88 -4.45
CA ILE A 48 0.94 1.51 -4.67
C ILE A 48 1.75 2.08 -3.52
N LEU A 49 2.39 1.21 -2.76
CA LEU A 49 3.21 1.61 -1.62
C LEU A 49 4.66 1.36 -1.94
N ASP A 50 5.49 2.34 -1.67
CA ASP A 50 6.92 2.20 -1.68
C ASP A 50 7.47 2.18 -0.26
N TYR A 51 8.29 1.18 0.05
CA TYR A 51 8.82 1.00 1.40
C TYR A 51 10.28 0.58 1.41
N LEU A 52 10.93 0.81 2.55
CA LEU A 52 12.22 0.24 2.90
C LEU A 52 12.02 -0.79 4.00
N GLU A 53 12.64 -1.95 3.84
CA GLU A 53 12.84 -2.86 4.96
C GLU A 53 14.01 -2.35 5.82
N PRO A 54 13.96 -2.54 7.15
CA PRO A 54 15.11 -2.28 7.99
C PRO A 54 16.30 -3.10 7.49
N LEU A 55 17.51 -2.53 7.58
CA LEU A 55 18.71 -3.32 7.35
C LEU A 55 18.75 -4.41 8.42
N GLU A 56 18.66 -5.69 8.00
CA GLU A 56 18.90 -6.83 8.89
C GLU A 56 20.24 -6.62 9.59
N ARG A 57 20.22 -6.69 10.92
CA ARG A 57 21.35 -6.39 11.79
C ARG A 57 22.48 -7.40 11.67
#